data_AF-A0A9Q3ZRK3-F1
#
_entry.id   AF-A0A9Q3ZRK3-F1
#
_cell.length_a   1.000
_cell.length_b   1.000
_cell.length_c   1.000
_cell.angle_alpha   90.00
_cell.angle_beta   90.00
_cell.angle_gamma   90.00
#
_symmetry.space_group_name_H-M   'P 1'
#
loop_
_entity.id
_entity.type
_entity.pdbx_description
1 polymer ?
#
loop_
_entity_poly.entity_id
_entity_poly.type
_entity_poly.pdbx_seq_one_letter_code
_entity_poly.pdbx_strand_id
1 'polypeptide(L)'
;MDINLLVKLTARAWSLPILANLHQGVAGRQAPLLAATGAGRTAFAASLAHLLRLGLLERNPGHGHPLRPEFRLTASGQEAAALAARLLGTVPGAAEGALLRRSWTVPILALTGQPRRFSAIRSDLSPITDRALSVSLKQLEDHEWLRRDLDLSQRVPFPVYRAANLGAELNRAIGLEGV
;
A
#
# COMPACT_ATOMS: atom_id res chain seq x y z
N MET A 1 0.10 -8.03 -10.16
CA MET A 1 -0.40 -8.15 -8.76
C MET A 1 -1.92 -8.01 -8.77
N ASP A 2 -2.66 -8.67 -7.87
CA ASP A 2 -4.12 -8.52 -7.73
C ASP A 2 -4.50 -7.69 -6.48
N ILE A 3 -5.79 -7.35 -6.36
CA ILE A 3 -6.31 -6.56 -5.22
C ILE A 3 -6.15 -7.28 -3.87
N ASN A 4 -6.23 -8.62 -3.84
CA ASN A 4 -6.12 -9.41 -2.61
C ASN A 4 -4.70 -9.36 -2.03
N LEU A 5 -3.68 -9.49 -2.90
CA LEU A 5 -2.29 -9.33 -2.50
C LEU A 5 -2.01 -7.89 -2.07
N LEU A 6 -2.61 -6.90 -2.73
CA LEU A 6 -2.44 -5.50 -2.34
C LEU A 6 -3.02 -5.21 -0.94
N VAL A 7 -4.22 -5.70 -0.65
CA VAL A 7 -4.85 -5.61 0.69
C VAL A 7 -3.97 -6.27 1.76
N LYS A 8 -3.43 -7.45 1.46
CA LYS A 8 -2.51 -8.15 2.38
C LYS A 8 -1.23 -7.33 2.57
N LEU A 9 -0.62 -6.87 1.50
CA LEU A 9 0.63 -6.11 1.53
C LEU A 9 0.51 -4.86 2.41
N THR A 10 -0.58 -4.10 2.28
CA THR A 10 -0.79 -2.83 3.01
C THR A 10 -1.31 -3.03 4.42
N ALA A 11 -1.67 -4.26 4.83
CA ALA A 11 -2.14 -4.56 6.19
C ALA A 11 -1.13 -4.22 7.30
N ARG A 12 0.16 -4.04 6.95
CA ARG A 12 1.19 -3.57 7.88
C ARG A 12 1.83 -2.28 7.36
N ALA A 13 1.84 -1.25 8.21
CA ALA A 13 2.25 0.10 7.86
C ALA A 13 3.66 0.17 7.25
N TRP A 14 4.59 -0.70 7.67
CA TRP A 14 5.98 -0.66 7.22
C TRP A 14 6.29 -1.65 6.09
N SER A 15 5.30 -2.38 5.56
CA SER A 15 5.52 -3.27 4.42
C SER A 15 6.04 -2.52 3.18
N LEU A 16 5.34 -1.46 2.76
CA LEU A 16 5.75 -0.67 1.59
C LEU A 16 7.13 -0.01 1.80
N PRO A 17 7.42 0.68 2.93
CA PRO A 17 8.75 1.20 3.20
C PRO A 17 9.87 0.16 3.17
N ILE A 18 9.66 -1.03 3.74
CA ILE A 18 10.68 -2.10 3.73
C ILE A 18 10.97 -2.54 2.31
N LEU A 19 9.93 -2.82 1.51
CA LEU A 19 10.10 -3.25 0.13
C LEU A 19 10.72 -2.16 -0.74
N ALA A 20 10.29 -0.90 -0.61
CA ALA A 20 10.85 0.21 -1.37
C ALA A 20 12.35 0.43 -1.08
N ASN A 21 12.76 0.34 0.19
CA ASN A 21 14.18 0.47 0.56
C ASN A 21 15.02 -0.68 -0.01
N LEU A 22 14.49 -1.91 0.02
CA LEU A 22 15.15 -3.06 -0.63
C LEU A 22 15.28 -2.85 -2.15
N HIS A 23 14.24 -2.32 -2.80
CA HIS A 23 14.28 -1.99 -4.23
C HIS A 23 15.33 -0.92 -4.55
N GLN A 24 15.51 0.06 -3.66
CA GLN A 24 16.51 1.13 -3.79
C GLN A 24 17.94 0.69 -3.43
N GLY A 25 18.15 -0.59 -3.09
CA GLY A 25 19.48 -1.14 -2.81
C GLY A 25 19.93 -1.05 -1.35
N VAL A 26 19.05 -0.69 -0.41
CA VAL A 26 19.37 -0.80 1.02
C VAL A 26 19.66 -2.26 1.34
N ALA A 27 20.80 -2.49 2.02
CA ALA A 27 21.20 -3.83 2.40
C ALA A 27 20.08 -4.52 3.19
N GLY A 28 19.66 -5.71 2.74
CA GLY A 28 18.59 -6.51 3.35
C GLY A 28 18.97 -7.13 4.70
N ARG A 29 19.55 -6.36 5.59
CA ARG A 29 19.84 -6.71 6.99
C ARG A 29 18.87 -5.93 7.88
N GLN A 30 18.56 -6.46 9.05
CA GLN A 30 17.58 -5.84 9.94
C GLN A 30 17.98 -4.41 10.35
N ALA A 31 19.24 -4.16 10.74
CA ALA A 31 19.68 -2.84 11.19
C ALA A 31 19.65 -1.75 10.10
N PRO A 32 20.21 -1.96 8.89
CA PRO A 32 20.08 -1.01 7.79
C PRO A 32 18.64 -0.71 7.38
N LEU A 33 17.79 -1.73 7.27
CA LEU A 33 16.38 -1.53 6.90
C LEU A 33 15.61 -0.78 8.00
N LEU A 34 15.87 -1.07 9.28
CA LEU A 34 15.26 -0.35 10.39
C LEU A 34 15.65 1.13 10.36
N ALA A 35 16.93 1.43 10.14
CA ALA A 35 17.43 2.79 10.02
C ALA A 35 16.83 3.53 8.81
N ALA A 36 16.81 2.89 7.64
CA ALA A 36 16.33 3.50 6.40
C ALA A 36 14.81 3.72 6.38
N THR A 37 14.04 2.88 7.06
CA THR A 37 12.59 3.06 7.18
C THR A 37 12.18 4.05 8.26
N GLY A 38 13.02 4.29 9.29
CA GLY A 38 12.65 5.10 10.45
C GLY A 38 11.56 4.46 11.32
N ALA A 39 11.30 3.16 11.15
CA ALA A 39 10.26 2.44 11.86
C ALA A 39 10.63 2.17 13.33
N GLY A 40 9.63 2.16 14.21
CA GLY A 40 9.80 1.59 15.54
C GLY A 40 10.10 0.09 15.47
N ARG A 41 11.03 -0.41 16.30
CA ARG A 41 11.54 -1.80 16.24
C ARG A 41 10.44 -2.86 16.21
N THR A 42 9.40 -2.72 17.04
CA THR A 42 8.27 -3.66 17.10
C THR A 42 7.44 -3.66 15.81
N ALA A 43 7.12 -2.47 15.29
CA ALA A 43 6.32 -2.32 14.08
C ALA A 43 7.08 -2.79 12.83
N PHE A 44 8.40 -2.54 12.80
CA PHE A 44 9.30 -3.07 11.79
C PHE A 44 9.31 -4.60 11.80
N ALA A 45 9.57 -5.23 12.95
CA ALA A 45 9.64 -6.69 13.07
C ALA A 45 8.32 -7.36 12.66
N ALA A 46 7.17 -6.78 13.05
CA ALA A 46 5.86 -7.27 12.65
C ALA A 46 5.63 -7.17 11.13
N SER A 47 6.10 -6.11 10.49
CA SER A 47 5.97 -5.92 9.03
C SER A 47 6.91 -6.85 8.26
N LEU A 48 8.15 -7.00 8.72
CA LEU A 48 9.12 -7.92 8.13
C LEU A 48 8.65 -9.38 8.22
N ALA A 49 8.18 -9.81 9.40
CA ALA A 49 7.61 -11.15 9.59
C ALA A 49 6.37 -11.37 8.70
N HIS A 50 5.58 -10.32 8.47
CA HIS A 50 4.45 -10.39 7.56
C HIS A 50 4.88 -10.58 6.10
N LEU A 51 5.86 -9.83 5.63
CA LEU A 51 6.40 -9.96 4.26
C LEU A 51 7.01 -11.35 4.01
N LEU A 52 7.68 -11.94 5.01
CA LEU A 52 8.15 -13.33 4.95
C LEU A 52 6.98 -14.32 4.80
N ARG A 53 5.90 -14.16 5.59
CA ARG A 53 4.70 -15.01 5.48
C ARG A 53 3.96 -14.87 4.15
N LEU A 54 4.03 -13.70 3.53
CA LEU A 54 3.48 -13.47 2.18
C LEU A 54 4.37 -14.05 1.07
N GLY A 55 5.56 -14.55 1.38
CA GLY A 55 6.52 -15.03 0.38
C GLY A 55 7.11 -13.91 -0.49
N LEU A 56 7.00 -12.65 -0.06
CA LEU A 56 7.60 -11.50 -0.75
C LEU A 56 9.08 -11.33 -0.36
N LEU A 57 9.44 -11.84 0.81
CA LEU A 57 10.81 -11.94 1.27
C LEU A 57 11.14 -13.38 1.62
N GLU A 58 12.42 -13.70 1.51
CA GLU A 58 12.98 -14.94 2.02
C GLU A 58 14.24 -14.65 2.84
N ARG A 59 14.53 -15.53 3.80
CA ARG A 59 15.82 -15.52 4.49
C ARG A 59 16.88 -16.03 3.53
N ASN A 60 18.00 -15.32 3.45
CA ASN A 60 19.11 -15.77 2.63
C ASN A 60 19.74 -17.03 3.25
N PRO A 61 19.75 -18.19 2.55
CA PRO A 61 20.20 -19.46 3.12
C PRO A 61 21.71 -19.53 3.43
N GLY A 62 22.50 -18.58 2.91
CA GLY A 62 23.87 -18.28 3.33
C GLY A 62 24.90 -19.41 3.22
N HIS A 63 25.85 -19.33 2.28
CA HIS A 63 27.18 -19.99 2.37
C HIS A 63 28.29 -18.97 2.05
N GLY A 64 29.23 -18.73 2.96
CA GLY A 64 30.48 -17.95 2.76
C GLY A 64 30.50 -16.48 3.26
N HIS A 65 31.66 -16.06 3.81
CA HIS A 65 31.99 -14.72 4.33
C HIS A 65 32.44 -13.71 3.24
N PRO A 66 32.36 -12.37 3.47
CA PRO A 66 31.63 -11.67 4.54
C PRO A 66 30.43 -10.81 4.03
N LEU A 67 29.41 -10.72 4.91
CA LEU A 67 28.22 -9.83 4.91
C LEU A 67 27.24 -9.93 3.71
N ARG A 68 26.56 -11.07 3.58
CA ARG A 68 25.38 -11.19 2.72
C ARG A 68 24.14 -10.50 3.35
N PRO A 69 23.17 -10.03 2.54
CA PRO A 69 21.85 -9.66 3.04
C PRO A 69 21.21 -10.82 3.81
N GLU A 70 20.60 -10.55 4.96
CA GLU A 70 19.83 -11.54 5.74
C GLU A 70 18.51 -11.88 5.05
N PHE A 71 17.95 -10.92 4.33
CA PHE A 71 16.67 -10.98 3.63
C PHE A 71 16.86 -10.62 2.16
N ARG A 72 16.17 -11.35 1.28
CA ARG A 72 16.16 -11.11 -0.17
C ARG A 72 14.73 -11.05 -0.68
N LEU A 73 14.52 -10.24 -1.72
CA LEU A 73 13.26 -10.22 -2.46
C LEU A 73 13.12 -11.51 -3.27
N THR A 74 11.98 -12.17 -3.15
CA THR A 74 11.58 -13.23 -4.08
C THR A 74 11.19 -12.60 -5.43
N ALA A 75 10.88 -13.41 -6.45
CA ALA A 75 10.39 -12.88 -7.74
C ALA A 75 9.14 -12.00 -7.56
N SER A 76 8.13 -12.49 -6.83
CA SER A 76 6.94 -11.70 -6.48
C SER A 76 7.27 -10.51 -5.57
N GLY A 77 8.27 -10.67 -4.69
CA GLY A 77 8.82 -9.59 -3.88
C GLY A 77 9.35 -8.42 -4.71
N GLN A 78 10.05 -8.70 -5.82
CA GLN A 78 10.61 -7.66 -6.70
C GLN A 78 9.52 -6.82 -7.35
N GLU A 79 8.42 -7.43 -7.80
CA GLU A 79 7.26 -6.71 -8.34
C GLU A 79 6.61 -5.81 -7.29
N ALA A 80 6.35 -6.36 -6.09
CA ALA A 80 5.77 -5.62 -4.98
C ALA A 80 6.69 -4.48 -4.52
N ALA A 81 8.00 -4.68 -4.56
CA ALA A 81 9.01 -3.70 -4.18
C ALA A 81 9.15 -2.57 -5.21
N ALA A 82 9.09 -2.88 -6.50
CA ALA A 82 9.03 -1.87 -7.55
C ALA A 82 7.76 -1.01 -7.40
N LEU A 83 6.60 -1.62 -7.14
CA LEU A 83 5.39 -0.85 -6.85
C LEU A 83 5.55 0.03 -5.60
N ALA A 84 6.04 -0.54 -4.50
CA ALA A 84 6.22 0.20 -3.26
C ALA A 84 7.13 1.42 -3.45
N ALA A 85 8.21 1.27 -4.21
CA ALA A 85 9.11 2.36 -4.56
C ALA A 85 8.42 3.44 -5.40
N ARG A 86 7.60 3.07 -6.40
CA ARG A 86 6.81 4.05 -7.17
C ARG A 86 5.84 4.83 -6.30
N LEU A 87 5.08 4.14 -5.44
CA LEU A 87 4.09 4.79 -4.55
C LEU A 87 4.76 5.76 -3.58
N LEU A 88 5.84 5.32 -2.92
CA LEU A 88 6.57 6.17 -1.98
C LEU A 88 7.33 7.30 -2.66
N GLY A 89 7.76 7.12 -3.91
CA GLY A 89 8.35 8.19 -4.72
C GLY A 89 7.32 9.22 -5.22
N THR A 90 6.02 8.89 -5.18
CA THR A 90 4.94 9.81 -5.59
C THR A 90 4.55 10.76 -4.45
N VAL A 91 4.71 10.35 -3.18
CA VAL A 91 4.32 11.18 -2.04
C VAL A 91 5.40 12.25 -1.74
N PRO A 92 5.04 13.54 -1.64
CA PRO A 92 6.01 14.63 -1.49
C PRO A 92 6.56 14.77 -0.06
N GLY A 93 5.89 14.21 0.94
CA GLY A 93 6.20 14.49 2.34
C GLY A 93 5.83 13.38 3.32
N ALA A 94 6.22 13.61 4.58
CA ALA A 94 6.05 12.64 5.67
C ALA A 94 4.56 12.43 6.05
N ALA A 95 3.73 13.47 5.93
CA ALA A 95 2.30 13.41 6.24
C ALA A 95 1.57 12.53 5.22
N GLU A 96 1.82 12.76 3.93
CA GLU A 96 1.33 11.98 2.81
C GLU A 96 1.82 10.53 2.90
N GLY A 97 3.10 10.35 3.23
CA GLY A 97 3.66 9.03 3.50
C GLY A 97 2.95 8.33 4.66
N ALA A 98 2.56 9.04 5.72
CA ALA A 98 1.83 8.46 6.85
C ALA A 98 0.40 8.04 6.44
N LEU A 99 -0.27 8.82 5.59
CA LEU A 99 -1.57 8.46 5.03
C LEU A 99 -1.46 7.25 4.10
N LEU A 100 -0.45 7.20 3.24
CA LEU A 100 -0.18 6.08 2.33
C LEU A 100 0.05 4.76 3.09
N ARG A 101 0.69 4.81 4.26
CA ARG A 101 0.96 3.64 5.12
C ARG A 101 -0.28 3.10 5.85
N ARG A 102 -1.43 3.77 5.80
CA ARG A 102 -2.67 3.23 6.38
C ARG A 102 -3.18 2.07 5.55
N SER A 103 -3.72 1.06 6.24
CA SER A 103 -4.00 -0.25 5.63
C SER A 103 -4.94 -0.23 4.43
N TRP A 104 -5.88 0.72 4.41
CA TRP A 104 -6.91 0.81 3.37
C TRP A 104 -6.66 1.91 2.35
N THR A 105 -5.66 2.78 2.53
CA THR A 105 -5.40 3.88 1.60
C THR A 105 -5.11 3.37 0.20
N VAL A 106 -4.07 2.54 0.05
CA VAL A 106 -3.66 2.05 -1.27
C VAL A 106 -4.71 1.13 -1.90
N PRO A 107 -5.36 0.18 -1.18
CA PRO A 107 -6.44 -0.62 -1.77
C PRO A 107 -7.68 0.18 -2.19
N ILE A 108 -8.07 1.21 -1.43
CA ILE A 108 -9.18 2.09 -1.84
C ILE A 108 -8.80 2.89 -3.09
N LEU A 109 -7.60 3.46 -3.13
CA LEU A 109 -7.11 4.19 -4.29
C LEU A 109 -7.05 3.29 -5.52
N ALA A 110 -6.64 2.02 -5.39
CA ALA A 110 -6.63 1.07 -6.50
C ALA A 110 -8.00 0.92 -7.19
N LEU A 111 -9.07 0.90 -6.41
CA LEU A 111 -10.43 0.65 -6.90
C LEU A 111 -11.21 1.91 -7.29
N THR A 112 -10.63 3.10 -7.11
CA THR A 112 -11.34 4.38 -7.30
C THR A 112 -10.82 5.19 -8.48
N GLY A 113 -10.13 4.54 -9.44
CA GLY A 113 -9.76 5.18 -10.71
C GLY A 113 -10.97 5.67 -11.52
N GLN A 114 -12.12 5.01 -11.35
CA GLN A 114 -13.43 5.45 -11.82
C GLN A 114 -14.38 5.69 -10.63
N PRO A 115 -15.48 6.47 -10.78
CA PRO A 115 -16.43 6.71 -9.70
C PRO A 115 -17.04 5.39 -9.26
N ARG A 116 -16.91 5.07 -7.98
CA ARG A 116 -17.49 3.84 -7.40
C ARG A 116 -18.35 4.14 -6.19
N ARG A 117 -19.41 3.36 -6.02
CA ARG A 117 -20.28 3.42 -4.84
C ARG A 117 -19.57 2.81 -3.63
N PHE A 118 -19.97 3.23 -2.43
CA PHE A 118 -19.50 2.66 -1.17
C PHE A 118 -19.63 1.13 -1.13
N SER A 119 -20.78 0.59 -1.52
CA SER A 119 -21.04 -0.85 -1.47
C SER A 119 -20.12 -1.67 -2.39
N ALA A 120 -19.79 -1.13 -3.57
CA ALA A 120 -18.86 -1.77 -4.51
C ALA A 120 -17.41 -1.73 -3.98
N ILE A 121 -16.98 -0.61 -3.40
CA ILE A 121 -15.66 -0.53 -2.73
C ILE A 121 -15.60 -1.54 -1.57
N ARG A 122 -16.67 -1.65 -0.78
CA ARG A 122 -16.75 -2.59 0.33
C ARG A 122 -16.66 -4.05 -0.13
N SER A 123 -17.41 -4.44 -1.16
CA SER A 123 -17.43 -5.83 -1.64
C SER A 123 -16.05 -6.31 -2.09
N ASP A 124 -15.32 -5.43 -2.78
CA ASP A 124 -14.05 -5.77 -3.42
C ASP A 124 -12.85 -5.68 -2.47
N LEU A 125 -13.04 -5.09 -1.28
CA LEU A 125 -12.03 -4.94 -0.24
C LEU A 125 -12.28 -5.81 0.99
N SER A 126 -12.97 -6.94 0.83
CA SER A 126 -13.17 -7.89 1.94
C SER A 126 -11.82 -8.23 2.63
N PRO A 127 -11.73 -8.16 3.97
CA PRO A 127 -12.80 -8.05 4.96
C PRO A 127 -13.02 -6.63 5.53
N ILE A 128 -12.87 -5.56 4.74
CA ILE A 128 -13.10 -4.20 5.25
C ILE A 128 -14.49 -4.05 5.87
N THR A 129 -14.55 -3.45 7.06
CA THR A 129 -15.81 -3.16 7.74
C THR A 129 -16.39 -1.83 7.27
N ASP A 130 -17.70 -1.63 7.41
CA ASP A 130 -18.34 -0.34 7.07
C ASP A 130 -17.70 0.83 7.78
N ARG A 131 -17.38 0.65 9.07
CA ARG A 131 -16.72 1.65 9.88
C ARG A 131 -15.32 1.95 9.35
N ALA A 132 -14.53 0.92 9.03
CA ALA A 132 -13.19 1.11 8.50
C ALA A 132 -13.23 1.82 7.15
N LEU A 133 -14.12 1.39 6.24
CA LEU A 133 -14.29 2.04 4.94
C LEU A 133 -14.73 3.50 5.09
N SER A 134 -15.74 3.79 5.92
CA SER A 134 -16.23 5.15 6.13
C SER A 134 -15.13 6.08 6.66
N VAL A 135 -14.35 5.62 7.65
CA VAL A 135 -13.24 6.40 8.23
C VAL A 135 -12.15 6.64 7.18
N SER A 136 -11.80 5.62 6.39
CA SER A 136 -10.78 5.75 5.37
C SER A 136 -11.21 6.66 4.21
N LEU A 137 -12.45 6.56 3.74
CA LEU A 137 -12.98 7.45 2.70
C LEU A 137 -12.97 8.91 3.18
N LYS A 138 -13.44 9.18 4.41
CA LYS A 138 -13.42 10.53 4.98
C LYS A 138 -11.99 11.07 5.12
N GLN A 139 -11.05 10.25 5.60
CA GLN A 139 -9.65 10.64 5.71
C GLN A 139 -9.02 11.00 4.36
N LEU A 140 -9.33 10.23 3.32
CA LEU A 140 -8.82 10.50 1.97
C LEU A 140 -9.49 11.73 1.34
N GLU A 141 -10.77 11.96 1.62
CA GLU A 141 -11.48 13.18 1.21
C GLU A 141 -10.89 14.42 1.90
N ASP A 142 -10.58 14.34 3.20
CA ASP A 142 -9.98 15.43 3.98
C ASP A 142 -8.58 15.83 3.50
N HIS A 143 -7.87 14.92 2.83
CA HIS A 143 -6.57 15.19 2.21
C HIS A 143 -6.69 15.41 0.70
N GLU A 144 -7.91 15.49 0.17
CA GLU A 144 -8.22 15.67 -1.25
C GLU A 144 -7.65 14.56 -2.16
N TRP A 145 -7.38 13.37 -1.62
CA TRP A 145 -6.96 12.18 -2.38
C TRP A 145 -8.15 11.43 -2.98
N LEU A 146 -9.34 11.65 -2.43
CA LEU A 146 -10.61 11.25 -3.00
C LEU A 146 -11.51 12.47 -3.16
N ARG A 147 -12.28 12.47 -4.25
CA ARG A 147 -13.46 13.31 -4.41
C ARG A 147 -14.70 12.47 -4.19
N ARG A 148 -15.65 13.02 -3.43
CA ARG A 148 -17.00 12.48 -3.27
C ARG A 148 -17.98 13.33 -4.08
N ASP A 149 -18.67 12.69 -5.01
CA ASP A 149 -19.70 13.34 -5.84
C ASP A 149 -21.05 12.62 -5.65
N LEU A 150 -22.14 13.25 -6.10
CA LEU A 150 -23.45 12.62 -6.21
C LEU A 150 -23.71 12.25 -7.67
N ASP A 151 -24.00 10.98 -7.91
CA ASP A 151 -24.50 10.53 -9.21
C ASP A 151 -26.03 10.71 -9.25
N LEU A 152 -26.49 11.51 -10.20
CA LEU A 152 -27.89 11.88 -10.42
C LEU A 152 -28.52 11.17 -11.62
N SER A 153 -27.82 10.23 -12.25
CA SER A 153 -28.30 9.51 -13.45
C SER A 153 -29.47 8.56 -13.15
N GLN A 154 -29.65 8.18 -11.90
CA GLN A 154 -30.71 7.29 -11.42
C GLN A 154 -31.80 8.05 -10.67
N ARG A 155 -32.97 7.42 -10.49
CA ARG A 155 -34.12 8.01 -9.77
C ARG A 155 -33.74 8.55 -8.38
N VAL A 156 -32.87 7.85 -7.66
CA VAL A 156 -32.40 8.24 -6.33
C VAL A 156 -30.91 8.59 -6.41
N PRO A 157 -30.50 9.83 -6.10
CA PRO A 157 -29.09 10.20 -6.00
C PRO A 157 -28.31 9.30 -5.05
N PHE A 158 -27.08 8.96 -5.42
CA PHE A 158 -26.19 8.18 -4.55
C PHE A 158 -24.75 8.71 -4.59
N PRO A 159 -24.00 8.58 -3.48
CA PRO A 159 -22.62 9.02 -3.44
C PRO A 159 -21.71 8.07 -4.22
N VAL A 160 -20.77 8.66 -4.96
CA VAL A 160 -19.67 7.99 -5.64
C VAL A 160 -18.34 8.59 -5.21
N TYR A 161 -17.30 7.77 -5.21
CA TYR A 161 -15.95 8.14 -4.81
C TYR A 161 -14.99 7.89 -5.96
N ARG A 162 -14.13 8.87 -6.24
CA ARG A 162 -13.08 8.78 -7.27
C ARG A 162 -11.76 9.33 -6.73
N ALA A 163 -10.65 8.70 -7.08
CA ALA A 163 -9.30 9.22 -6.85
C ALA A 163 -9.14 10.63 -7.44
N ALA A 164 -8.58 11.54 -6.66
CA ALA A 164 -8.36 12.94 -7.02
C ALA A 164 -6.96 13.40 -6.60
N ASN A 165 -6.44 14.43 -7.27
CA ASN A 165 -5.13 15.05 -6.98
C ASN A 165 -4.02 13.98 -6.81
N LEU A 166 -3.28 14.01 -5.70
CA LEU A 166 -2.25 13.03 -5.39
C LEU A 166 -2.80 11.58 -5.32
N GLY A 167 -4.05 11.40 -4.90
CA GLY A 167 -4.72 10.10 -4.96
C GLY A 167 -4.89 9.57 -6.38
N ALA A 168 -5.12 10.44 -7.37
CA ALA A 168 -5.19 10.04 -8.78
C ALA A 168 -3.82 9.67 -9.35
N GLU A 169 -2.75 10.36 -8.92
CA GLU A 169 -1.37 9.98 -9.26
C GLU A 169 -1.01 8.61 -8.67
N LEU A 170 -1.35 8.38 -7.40
CA LEU A 170 -1.17 7.10 -6.73
C LEU A 170 -1.99 5.99 -7.39
N ASN A 171 -3.26 6.24 -7.76
CA ASN A 171 -4.07 5.28 -8.52
C ASN A 171 -3.37 4.85 -9.81
N ARG A 172 -2.82 5.80 -10.60
CA ARG A 172 -2.04 5.48 -11.81
C ARG A 172 -0.78 4.69 -11.48
N ALA A 173 -0.08 5.03 -10.41
CA ALA A 173 1.15 4.32 -9.99
C ALA A 173 0.89 2.86 -9.54
N ILE A 174 -0.30 2.58 -9.00
CA ILE A 174 -0.76 1.23 -8.65
C ILE A 174 -0.89 0.37 -9.91
N GLY A 175 -1.48 0.91 -10.98
CA GLY A 175 -1.56 0.23 -12.27
C GLY A 175 -2.36 -1.07 -12.25
N LEU A 176 -3.31 -1.21 -11.32
CA LEU A 176 -4.32 -2.25 -11.38
C LEU A 176 -5.37 -1.79 -12.39
N GLU A 177 -5.24 -2.23 -13.65
CA GLU A 177 -6.25 -1.99 -14.68
C GLU A 177 -7.59 -2.60 -14.25
N GLY A 178 -8.67 -1.90 -14.60
CA GLY A 178 -10.03 -2.02 -14.04
C GLY A 178 -10.52 -3.43 -13.71
N VAL A 179 -11.07 -3.55 -12.49
CA VAL A 179 -12.19 -4.45 -12.19
C VAL A 179 -13.48 -3.71 -12.47
#